data_AF-A0A452ZMR7-F1
#
_entry.id   AF-A0A452ZMR7-F1
#
_cell.length_a   1.000
_cell.length_b   1.000
_cell.length_c   1.000
_cell.angle_alpha   90.00
_cell.angle_beta   90.00
_cell.angle_gamma   90.00
#
_symmetry.space_group_name_H-M   'P 1'
#
loop_
_entity.id
_entity.type
_entity.pdbx_description
1 polymer ?
#
loop_
_entity_poly.entity_id
_entity_poly.type
_entity_poly.pdbx_seq_one_letter_code
_entity_poly.pdbx_strand_id
1 'polypeptide(L)' 'MAVLAKCILVFSLSAVLLSLLGTSASAVGLPPPQSPVNFSIGVQGMVWCRTCRYSGYNADMEASPLQG' A
#
# COMPACT_ATOMS: atom_id res chain seq x y z
N MET A 1 2.34 56.49 11.54
CA MET A 1 1.46 55.62 10.71
C MET A 1 1.99 54.20 10.54
N ALA A 2 3.32 53.96 10.53
CA ALA A 2 3.90 52.63 10.32
C ALA A 2 3.56 51.59 11.42
N VAL A 3 3.46 52.01 12.69
CA VAL A 3 3.16 51.10 13.82
C VAL A 3 1.73 50.55 13.72
N LEU A 4 0.77 51.41 13.38
CA LEU A 4 -0.64 51.07 13.25
C LEU A 4 -0.87 50.07 12.10
N ALA A 5 -0.24 50.30 10.95
CA ALA A 5 -0.25 49.37 9.83
C ALA A 5 0.33 48.00 10.20
N LYS A 6 1.40 47.99 11.00
CA LYS A 6 2.08 46.76 11.45
C LYS A 6 1.20 45.97 12.44
N CYS A 7 0.50 46.65 13.35
CA CYS A 7 -0.46 46.02 14.26
C CYS A 7 -1.66 45.41 13.52
N ILE A 8 -2.21 46.12 12.53
CA ILE A 8 -3.33 45.61 11.71
C ILE A 8 -2.90 44.34 10.95
N LEU A 9 -1.70 44.37 10.37
CA LEU A 9 -1.16 43.24 9.62
C LEU A 9 -0.97 42.01 10.51
N VAL A 10 -0.37 42.18 11.70
CA VAL A 10 -0.20 41.09 12.67
C VAL A 10 -1.55 40.52 13.11
N PHE A 11 -2.52 41.38 13.43
CA PHE A 11 -3.85 40.96 13.86
C PHE A 11 -4.57 40.16 12.75
N SER A 12 -4.49 40.63 11.51
CA SER A 12 -5.08 39.92 10.36
C SER A 12 -4.43 38.56 10.12
N LEU A 13 -3.10 38.45 10.28
CA LEU A 13 -2.38 37.19 10.12
C LEU A 13 -2.80 36.17 11.20
N SER A 14 -2.87 36.62 12.46
CA SER A 14 -3.29 35.79 13.58
C SER A 14 -4.72 35.28 13.41
N ALA A 15 -5.65 36.14 12.96
CA ALA A 15 -7.03 35.75 12.70
C ALA A 15 -7.12 34.68 11.58
N VAL A 16 -6.34 34.82 10.51
CA VAL A 16 -6.30 33.84 9.41
C VAL A 16 -5.75 32.49 9.89
N LEU A 17 -4.67 32.49 10.68
CA LEU A 17 -4.12 31.23 11.23
C LEU A 17 -5.11 30.51 12.15
N LEU A 18 -5.81 31.25 13.02
CA LEU A 18 -6.83 30.68 13.90
C LEU A 18 -7.99 30.06 13.12
N SER A 19 -8.37 30.69 12.01
CA SER A 19 -9.44 30.21 11.12
C SER A 19 -9.05 28.89 10.43
N LEU A 20 -7.81 28.79 9.96
CA LEU A 20 -7.28 27.59 9.30
C LEU A 20 -7.12 26.42 10.28
N LEU A 21 -6.67 26.69 11.51
CA LEU A 21 -6.43 25.65 12.52
C LEU A 21 -7.73 25.01 13.04
N GLY A 22 -8.84 25.76 13.04
CA GLY A 22 -10.17 25.26 13.42
C GLY A 22 -10.89 24.50 12.30
N THR A 23 -10.34 24.45 11.09
CA THR A 23 -10.98 23.78 9.95
C THR A 23 -10.66 22.29 9.98
N SER A 24 -11.51 21.50 10.62
CA SER A 24 -11.47 20.03 10.50
C SER A 24 -11.96 19.62 9.11
N ALA A 25 -11.03 19.22 8.24
CA ALA A 25 -11.38 18.65 6.94
C ALA A 25 -12.05 17.28 7.16
N SER A 26 -13.38 17.26 7.11
CA SER A 26 -14.15 16.03 7.09
C SER A 26 -14.18 15.53 5.65
N ALA A 27 -13.51 14.41 5.37
CA ALA A 27 -13.53 13.78 4.06
C ALA A 27 -14.88 13.06 3.83
N VAL A 28 -15.94 13.84 3.68
CA VAL A 28 -17.29 13.34 3.40
C VAL A 28 -17.32 12.81 1.97
N GLY A 29 -17.52 11.50 1.81
CA GLY A 29 -17.65 10.86 0.50
C GLY A 29 -16.46 10.02 0.03
N LEU A 30 -15.40 9.88 0.85
CA LEU A 30 -14.39 8.85 0.58
C LEU A 30 -14.94 7.47 0.99
N PRO A 31 -14.66 6.41 0.20
CA PRO A 31 -14.99 5.06 0.60
C PRO A 31 -14.32 4.74 1.94
N PRO A 32 -14.98 3.94 2.79
CA PRO A 32 -14.41 3.55 4.08
C PRO A 32 -13.02 2.92 3.87
N PRO A 33 -12.06 3.17 4.79
CA PRO A 33 -10.74 2.56 4.70
C PRO A 33 -10.89 1.04 4.62
N GLN A 34 -10.20 0.43 3.65
CA GLN A 34 -10.25 -1.01 3.44
C GLN A 34 -9.79 -1.72 4.72
N SER A 35 -10.64 -2.60 5.25
CA SER A 35 -10.28 -3.41 6.41
C SER A 35 -9.14 -4.37 6.03
N PRO A 36 -8.16 -4.59 6.93
CA PRO A 36 -7.15 -5.61 6.69
C PRO A 36 -7.84 -6.97 6.64
N VAL A 37 -7.75 -7.62 5.47
CA VAL A 37 -8.23 -8.99 5.27
C VAL A 37 -7.06 -9.95 5.43
N ASN A 38 -7.22 -10.95 6.30
CA ASN A 38 -6.27 -12.04 6.45
C ASN A 38 -6.48 -13.02 5.30
N PHE A 39 -5.59 -13.03 4.32
CA PHE A 39 -5.60 -14.02 3.25
C PHE A 39 -4.32 -14.86 3.30
N SER A 40 -4.46 -16.13 2.96
CA SER A 40 -3.34 -17.06 2.79
C SER A 40 -3.05 -17.23 1.31
N ILE A 41 -1.77 -17.20 0.94
CA ILE A 41 -1.32 -17.46 -0.42
C ILE A 41 -0.79 -18.89 -0.46
N GLY A 42 -1.41 -19.74 -1.28
CA GLY A 42 -0.87 -21.06 -1.62
C GLY A 42 -0.09 -20.99 -2.92
N VAL A 43 1.12 -21.54 -2.94
CA VAL A 43 1.93 -21.72 -4.17
C VAL A 43 2.01 -23.22 -4.45
N GLN A 44 1.69 -23.62 -5.68
CA GLN A 44 1.75 -25.01 -6.11
C GLN A 44 2.86 -25.19 -7.15
N GLY A 45 3.58 -26.30 -7.05
CA GLY A 45 4.64 -26.69 -7.97
C GLY A 45 4.90 -28.19 -7.92
N MET A 46 5.77 -28.67 -8.80
CA MET A 46 6.20 -30.08 -8.87
C MET A 46 7.72 -30.16 -8.76
N VAL A 47 8.22 -31.19 -8.08
CA VAL A 47 9.65 -31.47 -7.97
C VAL A 47 10.05 -32.50 -9.02
N TRP A 48 11.22 -32.32 -9.62
CA TRP A 48 11.72 -33.17 -10.69
C TRP A 48 13.11 -33.70 -10.37
N CYS A 49 13.37 -34.96 -10.69
CA CYS A 49 14.73 -35.50 -10.76
C CYS A 49 15.30 -35.26 -12.15
N ARG A 50 16.40 -34.50 -12.22
CA ARG A 50 17.16 -34.33 -13.45
C ARG A 50 17.90 -35.62 -13.78
N THR A 51 17.98 -35.99 -15.06
CA THR A 51 18.68 -37.20 -15.57
C THR A 51 18.04 -38.55 -15.21
N CYS A 52 17.10 -38.61 -14.26
CA CYS A 52 16.31 -39.80 -14.01
C CYS A 52 15.37 -40.09 -15.20
N ARG A 53 15.26 -41.37 -15.58
CA ARG A 53 14.38 -41.85 -16.67
C ARG A 53 13.47 -42.97 -16.21
N TYR A 54 12.47 -42.64 -15.40
CA TYR A 54 11.45 -43.59 -14.93
C TYR A 54 10.07 -43.22 -15.48
N SER A 55 9.01 -43.94 -15.08
CA SER A 55 7.64 -43.68 -15.54
C SER A 55 7.25 -42.21 -15.33
N GLY A 56 6.86 -41.53 -16.41
CA GLY A 56 6.59 -40.09 -16.39
C GLY A 56 7.77 -39.20 -16.80
N TYR A 57 8.87 -39.78 -17.31
CA TYR A 57 9.98 -39.02 -17.90
C TYR A 57 9.51 -38.06 -19.00
N ASN A 58 9.98 -36.82 -18.92
CA ASN A 58 9.76 -35.76 -19.89
C ASN A 58 11.08 -35.48 -20.64
N ALA A 59 11.07 -35.74 -21.96
CA ALA A 59 12.23 -35.56 -22.83
C ALA A 59 12.62 -34.09 -23.03
N ASP A 60 11.65 -33.17 -23.08
CA ASP A 60 11.92 -31.73 -23.26
C ASP A 60 12.67 -31.15 -22.05
N MET A 61 12.44 -31.72 -20.87
CA MET A 61 13.07 -31.29 -19.61
C MET A 61 14.24 -32.18 -19.19
N GLU A 62 14.48 -33.31 -19.88
CA GLU A 62 15.43 -34.35 -19.48
C GLU A 62 15.29 -34.74 -17.99
N ALA A 63 14.04 -34.89 -17.54
CA ALA A 63 13.71 -35.07 -16.14
C ALA A 63 12.47 -35.94 -15.91
N SER A 64 12.37 -36.54 -14.73
CA SER A 64 11.18 -37.31 -14.30
C SER A 64 10.60 -36.74 -13.01
N PRO A 65 9.28 -36.82 -12.77
CA PRO A 65 8.63 -36.19 -11.60
C PRO A 65 8.94 -36.95 -10.31
N LEU A 66 9.29 -36.26 -9.24
CA LEU A 66 9.52 -36.88 -7.93
C LEU A 66 8.22 -36.92 -7.14
N GLN A 67 7.86 -38.10 -6.62
CA GLN A 67 6.78 -38.26 -5.66
C GLN A 67 7.33 -37.96 -4.26
N GLY A 68 6.61 -37.15 -3.50
CA GLY A 68 6.92 -36.81 -2.10
C GLY A 68 6.15 -37.68 -1.12
#